data_AF-A0A524F7P0-F1
#
_entry.id   AF-A0A524F7P0-F1
#
_cell.length_a   1.000
_cell.length_b   1.000
_cell.length_c   1.000
_cell.angle_alpha   90.00
_cell.angle_beta   90.00
_cell.angle_gamma   90.00
#
_symmetry.space_group_name_H-M   'P 1'
#
loop_
_entity.id
_entity.type
_entity.pdbx_description
1 polymer ?
#
loop_
_entity_poly.entity_id
_entity_poly.type
_entity_poly.pdbx_seq_one_letter_code
_entity_poly.pdbx_strand_id
1 'polypeptide(L)'
;MPKTEEEKGFVEVKDGRYKPRGKFHIIEANQPIFDKDTGRLVGVTNPRDMTYIHSYGGEAIFFESLGKGKLMATRCDNEKCEFRGSIYQPFRIYCPDCLR
;
A
#
# COMPACT_ATOMS: atom_id res chain seq x y z
N MET A 1 4.35 21.37 -6.32
CA MET A 1 5.37 21.46 -5.25
C MET A 1 5.34 20.16 -4.46
N PRO A 2 6.48 19.62 -4.00
CA PRO A 2 6.48 18.47 -3.09
C PRO A 2 5.72 18.82 -1.79
N LYS A 3 5.02 17.86 -1.20
CA LYS A 3 4.36 18.03 0.10
C LYS A 3 5.36 18.39 1.19
N THR A 4 4.97 19.24 2.12
CA THR A 4 5.71 19.47 3.38
C THR A 4 5.65 18.23 4.28
N GLU A 5 6.51 18.16 5.30
CA GLU A 5 6.51 17.02 6.23
C GLU A 5 5.21 16.94 7.05
N GLU A 6 4.61 18.08 7.36
CA GLU A 6 3.34 18.20 8.08
C GLU A 6 2.14 17.73 7.22
N GLU A 7 2.30 17.70 5.90
CA GLU A 7 1.30 17.26 4.93
C GLU A 7 1.45 15.79 4.53
N LYS A 8 2.50 15.10 4.99
CA LYS A 8 2.74 13.68 4.72
C LYS A 8 2.23 12.82 5.88
N GLY A 9 1.58 11.72 5.54
CA GLY A 9 1.26 10.66 6.49
C GLY A 9 2.45 9.73 6.67
N PHE A 10 2.86 9.50 7.92
CA PHE A 10 3.86 8.49 8.28
C PHE A 10 3.28 7.50 9.27
N VAL A 11 3.81 6.28 9.28
CA VAL A 11 3.44 5.26 10.24
C VAL A 11 4.70 4.58 10.76
N GLU A 12 4.74 4.40 12.08
CA GLU A 12 5.77 3.60 12.76
C GLU A 12 5.10 2.41 13.44
N VAL A 13 5.85 1.33 13.68
CA VAL A 13 5.38 0.19 14.46
C VAL A 13 6.02 0.26 15.85
N LYS A 14 5.19 0.33 16.89
CA LYS A 14 5.65 0.27 18.29
C LYS A 14 4.75 -0.68 19.08
N ASP A 15 5.37 -1.61 19.81
CA ASP A 15 4.68 -2.64 20.60
C ASP A 15 3.66 -3.44 19.76
N GLY A 16 4.05 -3.78 18.52
CA GLY A 16 3.21 -4.53 17.57
C GLY A 16 2.01 -3.75 17.01
N ARG A 17 1.95 -2.42 17.21
CA ARG A 17 0.84 -1.58 16.75
C ARG A 17 1.33 -0.44 15.87
N TYR A 18 0.54 -0.10 14.85
CA TYR A 18 0.76 1.09 14.05
C TYR A 18 0.56 2.35 14.89
N LYS A 19 1.46 3.31 14.71
CA LYS A 19 1.44 4.65 15.30
C LYS A 19 1.48 5.65 14.15
N PRO A 20 0.32 6.05 13.60
CA PRO A 20 0.26 7.06 12.56
C PRO A 20 0.66 8.44 13.10
N ARG A 21 1.37 9.22 12.29
CA ARG A 21 1.65 10.64 12.52
C ARG A 21 1.54 11.44 11.21
N GLY A 22 1.33 12.74 11.32
CA GLY A 22 1.11 13.62 10.15
C GLY A 22 -0.30 13.49 9.56
N LYS A 23 -0.48 13.90 8.31
CA LYS A 23 -1.80 13.95 7.64
C LYS A 23 -1.96 12.83 6.63
N PHE A 24 -2.95 11.97 6.86
CA PHE A 24 -3.34 10.91 5.91
C PHE A 24 -4.44 11.35 4.93
N HIS A 25 -5.08 12.47 5.21
CA HIS A 25 -6.13 13.03 4.37
C HIS A 25 -6.04 14.55 4.42
N ILE A 26 -5.94 15.18 3.25
CA ILE A 26 -6.03 16.63 3.08
C ILE A 26 -7.28 16.91 2.27
N ILE A 27 -8.22 17.61 2.89
CA ILE A 27 -9.47 18.03 2.27
C ILE A 27 -9.24 19.39 1.64
N GLU A 28 -9.62 19.51 0.39
CA GLU A 28 -9.67 20.78 -0.32
C GLU A 28 -11.13 21.19 -0.52
N ALA A 29 -11.35 22.49 -0.73
CA ALA A 29 -12.69 22.99 -0.99
C ALA A 29 -13.21 22.43 -2.31
N ASN A 30 -14.46 21.97 -2.32
CA ASN A 30 -15.12 21.58 -3.56
C ASN A 30 -15.19 22.78 -4.51
N GLN A 31 -14.89 22.58 -5.80
CA GLN A 31 -14.98 23.63 -6.79
C GLN A 31 -16.17 23.39 -7.73
N PRO A 32 -17.05 24.38 -7.94
CA PRO A 32 -18.15 24.23 -8.88
C PRO A 32 -17.64 24.03 -10.30
N ILE A 33 -18.32 23.17 -11.04
CA ILE A 33 -18.08 22.94 -12.47
C ILE A 33 -19.22 23.63 -13.21
N PHE A 34 -18.87 24.64 -14.01
CA PHE A 34 -19.81 25.34 -14.87
C PHE A 34 -19.62 24.90 -16.32
N ASP A 35 -20.73 24.67 -17.01
CA ASP A 35 -20.76 24.56 -18.46
C ASP A 35 -20.31 25.90 -19.06
N LYS A 36 -19.31 25.87 -19.94
CA LYS A 36 -18.72 27.09 -20.50
C LYS A 36 -19.59 27.75 -21.55
N ASP A 37 -20.44 26.98 -22.23
CA ASP A 37 -21.31 27.47 -23.30
C ASP A 37 -22.65 27.97 -22.74
N THR A 38 -23.19 27.30 -21.72
CA THR A 38 -24.50 27.65 -21.13
C THR A 38 -24.40 28.41 -19.81
N GLY A 39 -23.23 28.44 -19.16
CA GLY A 39 -23.02 29.06 -17.85
C GLY A 39 -23.71 28.33 -16.69
N ARG A 40 -24.35 27.18 -16.94
CA ARG A 40 -25.08 26.43 -15.92
C ARG A 40 -24.13 25.68 -15.00
N LEU A 41 -24.46 25.62 -13.72
CA LEU A 41 -23.80 24.70 -12.79
C LEU A 41 -24.15 23.26 -13.19
N VAL A 42 -23.13 22.45 -13.47
CA VAL A 42 -23.30 21.06 -13.93
C VAL A 42 -22.64 20.04 -12.99
N GLY A 43 -21.89 20.50 -11.99
CA GLY A 43 -21.29 19.60 -11.00
C GLY A 43 -20.42 20.32 -9.99
N VAL A 44 -19.70 19.52 -9.20
CA VAL A 44 -18.70 19.96 -8.23
C VAL A 44 -17.52 18.99 -8.29
N THR A 45 -16.28 19.50 -8.31
CA THR A 45 -15.11 18.67 -8.03
C THR A 45 -15.01 18.47 -6.52
N ASN A 46 -14.55 17.29 -6.10
CA ASN A 46 -14.27 16.96 -4.70
C ASN A 46 -12.82 16.49 -4.60
N PRO A 47 -11.85 17.42 -4.71
CA PRO A 47 -10.44 17.08 -4.62
C PRO A 47 -10.11 16.59 -3.20
N ARG A 48 -9.52 15.40 -3.13
CA ARG A 48 -9.01 14.82 -1.89
C ARG A 48 -7.63 14.26 -2.15
N ASP A 49 -6.70 14.61 -1.27
CA ASP A 49 -5.38 13.99 -1.25
C ASP A 49 -5.32 12.98 -0.11
N MET A 50 -5.05 11.72 -0.45
CA MET A 50 -5.00 10.61 0.50
C MET A 50 -3.63 9.95 0.51
N THR A 51 -3.08 9.76 1.71
CA THR A 51 -1.95 8.86 1.93
C THR A 51 -2.49 7.51 2.36
N TYR A 52 -2.02 6.41 1.76
CA TYR A 52 -2.44 5.06 2.11
C TYR A 52 -1.34 4.33 2.88
N ILE A 53 -1.74 3.56 3.89
CA ILE A 53 -0.83 2.62 4.55
C ILE A 53 -0.89 1.30 3.78
N HIS A 54 0.13 1.02 2.98
CA HIS A 54 0.27 -0.27 2.32
C HIS A 54 1.03 -1.23 3.24
N SER A 55 0.32 -2.22 3.79
CA SER A 55 0.99 -3.39 4.33
C SER A 55 1.40 -4.28 3.18
N TYR A 56 2.70 -4.38 2.90
CA TYR A 56 3.24 -5.46 2.05
C TYR A 56 3.11 -6.84 2.71
N GLY A 57 2.52 -6.89 3.92
CA GLY A 57 2.25 -8.12 4.64
C GLY A 57 3.52 -8.95 4.78
N GLY A 58 3.47 -10.21 4.36
CA GLY A 58 4.62 -11.10 4.38
C GLY A 58 5.73 -10.74 3.39
N GLU A 59 5.51 -9.86 2.41
CA GLU A 59 6.55 -9.45 1.44
C GLU A 59 7.52 -8.42 2.01
N ALA A 60 7.21 -7.82 3.17
CA ALA A 60 8.08 -6.83 3.80
C ALA A 60 9.51 -7.36 4.01
N ILE A 61 9.65 -8.63 4.41
CA ILE A 61 10.96 -9.24 4.63
C ILE A 61 11.77 -9.39 3.34
N PHE A 62 11.11 -9.58 2.20
CA PHE A 62 11.78 -9.64 0.90
C PHE A 62 12.42 -8.30 0.59
N PHE A 63 11.63 -7.22 0.62
CA PHE A 63 12.11 -5.87 0.30
C PHE A 63 13.18 -5.37 1.29
N GLU A 64 13.00 -5.63 2.59
CA GLU A 64 14.01 -5.28 3.59
C GLU A 64 15.35 -6.03 3.35
N SER A 65 15.26 -7.30 2.92
CA SER A 65 16.44 -8.13 2.68
C SER A 65 17.22 -7.71 1.43
N LEU A 66 16.55 -7.18 0.39
CA LEU A 66 17.23 -6.63 -0.80
C LEU A 66 18.22 -5.51 -0.42
N GLY A 67 17.83 -4.61 0.48
CA GLY A 67 18.71 -3.56 1.01
C GLY A 67 19.90 -4.09 1.83
N LYS A 68 19.84 -5.36 2.25
CA LYS A 68 20.91 -6.08 2.97
C LYS A 68 21.72 -7.00 2.05
N GLY A 69 21.53 -6.91 0.73
CA GLY A 69 22.22 -7.75 -0.26
C GLY A 69 21.77 -9.21 -0.25
N LYS A 70 20.58 -9.51 0.27
CA LYS A 70 20.02 -10.87 0.35
C LYS A 70 18.81 -11.01 -0.57
N LEU A 71 18.86 -11.98 -1.47
CA LEU A 71 17.72 -12.36 -2.29
C LEU A 71 16.93 -13.47 -1.61
N MET A 72 15.86 -13.10 -0.90
CA MET A 72 15.02 -14.04 -0.16
C MET A 72 14.00 -14.72 -1.10
N ALA A 73 13.75 -16.01 -0.87
CA ALA A 73 12.66 -16.78 -1.47
C ALA A 73 11.74 -17.33 -0.37
N THR A 74 10.57 -17.85 -0.73
CA THR A 74 9.69 -18.59 0.19
C THR A 74 9.61 -20.06 -0.18
N ARG A 75 9.35 -20.92 0.81
CA ARG A 75 9.18 -22.37 0.63
C ARG A 75 7.80 -22.80 1.12
N CYS A 76 7.13 -23.66 0.37
CA CYS A 76 5.89 -24.29 0.85
C CYS A 76 6.19 -25.39 1.86
N ASP A 77 5.76 -25.22 3.11
CA ASP A 77 5.92 -26.23 4.17
C ASP A 77 4.61 -26.95 4.54
N ASN A 78 3.53 -26.71 3.79
CA ASN A 78 2.25 -27.39 4.02
C ASN A 78 2.36 -28.88 3.71
N GLU A 79 2.10 -29.73 4.71
CA GLU A 79 2.22 -31.18 4.61
C GLU A 79 1.22 -31.82 3.66
N LYS A 80 0.10 -31.14 3.40
CA LYS A 80 -0.96 -31.60 2.49
C LYS A 80 -0.78 -31.12 1.06
N CYS A 81 0.28 -30.34 0.77
CA CYS A 81 0.53 -29.82 -0.55
C CYS A 81 1.31 -30.84 -1.39
N GLU A 82 0.80 -31.15 -2.58
CA GLU A 82 1.49 -31.97 -3.59
C GLU A 82 2.90 -31.43 -3.89
N PHE A 83 3.03 -30.10 -3.88
CA PHE A 83 4.27 -29.37 -4.18
C PHE A 83 5.02 -28.90 -2.92
N ARG A 84 4.89 -29.61 -1.78
CA ARG A 84 5.66 -29.34 -0.55
C ARG A 84 7.16 -29.25 -0.85
N GLY A 85 7.83 -28.28 -0.26
CA GLY A 85 9.25 -28.02 -0.44
C GLY A 85 9.58 -27.13 -1.64
N SER A 86 8.60 -26.80 -2.50
CA SER A 86 8.82 -25.88 -3.62
C SER A 86 9.28 -24.51 -3.14
N ILE A 87 10.30 -23.98 -3.80
CA ILE A 87 10.88 -22.65 -3.55
C ILE A 87 10.39 -21.68 -4.61
N TYR A 88 9.83 -20.55 -4.20
CA TYR A 88 9.26 -19.57 -5.12
C TYR A 88 10.15 -18.34 -5.28
N GLN A 89 10.48 -18.06 -6.54
CA GLN A 89 10.97 -16.77 -7.03
C GLN A 89 10.15 -16.35 -8.27
N PRO A 90 9.62 -15.11 -8.35
CA PRO A 90 9.64 -14.04 -7.35
C PRO A 90 9.05 -14.46 -5.99
N PHE A 91 9.44 -13.78 -4.90
CA PHE A 91 8.95 -14.04 -3.53
C PHE A 91 7.42 -14.03 -3.47
N ARG A 92 6.83 -15.01 -2.78
CA ARG A 92 5.37 -15.13 -2.63
C ARG A 92 5.00 -15.40 -1.19
N ILE A 93 3.95 -14.75 -0.69
CA ILE A 93 3.44 -14.97 0.67
C ILE A 93 2.51 -16.17 0.80
N TYR A 94 2.13 -16.79 -0.33
CA TYR A 94 1.31 -17.99 -0.37
C TYR A 94 1.79 -18.97 -1.45
N CYS A 95 1.58 -20.26 -1.21
CA CYS A 95 1.74 -21.31 -2.21
C CYS A 95 0.45 -21.37 -3.07
N PRO A 96 0.52 -21.20 -4.40
CA PRO A 96 -0.67 -21.20 -5.26
C PRO A 96 -1.43 -22.52 -5.22
N ASP A 97 -0.74 -23.62 -4.94
CA ASP A 97 -1.33 -24.97 -4.88
C ASP A 97 -2.00 -25.25 -3.53
N CYS A 98 -1.67 -24.48 -2.48
CA CYS A 98 -2.33 -24.56 -1.18
C CYS A 98 -3.61 -23.73 -1.09
N LEU A 99 -3.85 -22.81 -2.03
CA LEU A 99 -5.04 -21.97 -2.07
C LEU A 99 -6.19 -22.58 -2.89
N ARG A 100 -6.07 -23.85 -3.28
CA ARG A 100 -7.13 -24.61 -3.94
C ARG A 100 -8.10 -25.20 -2.93
#